data_AF-A0A7W0U7G3-F1
#
_entry.id   AF-A0A7W0U7G3-F1
#
_cell.length_a   1.000
_cell.length_b   1.000
_cell.length_c   1.000
_cell.angle_alpha   90.00
_cell.angle_beta   90.00
_cell.angle_gamma   90.00
#
_symmetry.space_group_name_H-M   'P 1'
#
loop_
_entity.id
_entity.type
_entity.pdbx_description
1 polymer ?
#
loop_
_entity_poly.entity_id
_entity_poly.type
_entity_poly.pdbx_seq_one_letter_code
_entity_poly.pdbx_strand_id
1 'polypeptide(L)'
;MIVWDLVLGTATLLAPAKTLRVLGHGPTSPEAEALFQRCAPIWLTFSAAHAVAARRGAPRDWWALAWLRGTELVTDVLWSRSEGWSRPGARQMLWLAGAVNLALAACFGRLAIRSGAR
;
A
#
# COMPACT_ATOMS: atom_id res chain seq x y z
N MET A 1 -5.52 5.07 6.59
CA MET A 1 -4.62 4.97 5.41
C MET A 1 -3.48 5.97 5.45
N ILE A 2 -3.71 7.30 5.52
CA ILE A 2 -2.64 8.32 5.61
C ILE A 2 -1.48 7.91 6.53
N VAL A 3 -1.80 7.63 7.81
CA VAL A 3 -0.80 7.26 8.84
C VAL A 3 -0.11 5.94 8.50
N TRP A 4 -0.86 4.95 8.03
CA TRP A 4 -0.32 3.65 7.67
C TRP A 4 0.69 3.75 6.53
N ASP A 5 0.33 4.40 5.42
CA ASP A 5 1.22 4.53 4.27
C ASP A 5 2.42 5.44 4.59
N LEU A 6 2.24 6.44 5.45
CA LEU A 6 3.34 7.28 5.93
C LEU A 6 4.34 6.48 6.75
N VAL A 7 3.86 5.69 7.72
CA VAL A 7 4.69 4.85 8.57
C VAL A 7 5.39 3.79 7.73
N LEU A 8 4.66 3.09 6.86
CA LEU A 8 5.23 2.05 6.00
C LEU A 8 6.28 2.64 5.05
N GLY A 9 5.95 3.72 4.32
CA GLY A 9 6.89 4.38 3.42
C GLY A 9 8.15 4.87 4.12
N THR A 10 8.01 5.46 5.30
CA THR A 10 9.15 5.92 6.11
C THR A 10 10.00 4.75 6.62
N ALA A 11 9.36 3.70 7.13
CA ALA A 11 10.06 2.51 7.64
C ALA A 11 10.81 1.79 6.50
N THR A 12 10.19 1.69 5.32
CA THR A 12 10.83 1.15 4.12
C THR A 12 12.03 1.99 3.69
N LEU A 13 11.94 3.33 3.76
CA LEU A 13 13.03 4.23 3.38
C LEU A 13 14.23 4.16 4.33
N LEU A 14 13.96 4.13 5.63
CA LEU A 14 14.98 4.31 6.67
C LEU A 14 15.50 2.98 7.25
N ALA A 15 14.70 1.92 7.18
CA ALA A 15 15.01 0.62 7.77
C ALA A 15 14.46 -0.55 6.93
N PRO A 16 14.86 -0.69 5.65
CA PRO A 16 14.30 -1.69 4.74
C PRO A 16 14.44 -3.13 5.25
N ALA A 17 15.63 -3.51 5.75
CA ALA A 17 15.88 -4.85 6.29
C ALA A 17 14.96 -5.20 7.47
N LYS A 18 14.82 -4.26 8.42
CA LYS A 18 13.97 -4.44 9.61
C LYS A 18 12.50 -4.53 9.20
N THR A 19 12.08 -3.67 8.27
CA THR A 19 10.71 -3.66 7.76
C THR A 19 10.37 -4.97 7.06
N LEU A 20 11.21 -5.46 6.15
CA LEU A 20 11.03 -6.76 5.47
C LEU A 20 10.93 -7.92 6.47
N ARG A 21 11.78 -7.93 7.49
CA ARG A 21 11.72 -8.94 8.57
C ARG A 21 10.42 -8.90 9.36
N VAL A 22 9.95 -7.70 9.71
CA VAL A 22 8.65 -7.51 10.40
C VAL A 22 7.51 -8.00 9.52
N LEU A 23 7.57 -7.74 8.22
CA LEU A 23 6.58 -8.23 7.24
C LEU A 23 6.63 -9.75 7.08
N GLY A 24 7.71 -10.42 7.50
CA GLY A 24 7.83 -11.88 7.53
C GLY A 24 8.78 -12.48 6.50
N HIS A 25 9.63 -11.66 5.89
CA HIS A 25 10.74 -12.14 5.08
C HIS A 25 11.88 -12.68 5.96
N GLY A 26 12.64 -13.62 5.40
CA GLY A 26 13.85 -14.15 6.00
C GLY A 26 15.03 -13.16 5.90
N PRO A 27 16.27 -13.66 6.02
CA PRO A 27 17.46 -12.88 5.68
C PRO A 27 17.36 -12.34 4.24
N THR A 28 17.58 -11.05 4.07
CA THR A 28 17.49 -10.34 2.78
C THR A 28 18.88 -9.98 2.28
N SER A 29 19.08 -9.99 0.96
CA SER A 29 20.32 -9.52 0.35
C SER A 29 20.35 -7.98 0.35
N PRO A 30 21.55 -7.34 0.30
CA PRO A 30 21.66 -5.89 0.18
C PRO A 30 20.92 -5.32 -1.04
N GLU A 31 20.88 -6.06 -2.14
CA GLU A 31 20.15 -5.65 -3.35
C GLU A 31 18.64 -5.67 -3.16
N ALA A 32 18.09 -6.70 -2.50
CA ALA A 32 16.67 -6.77 -2.18
C ALA A 32 16.25 -5.63 -1.23
N GLU A 33 17.10 -5.29 -0.26
CA GLU A 33 16.88 -4.17 0.64
C GLU A 33 16.88 -2.83 -0.10
N ALA A 34 17.84 -2.61 -0.99
CA ALA A 34 17.91 -1.39 -1.81
C ALA A 34 16.70 -1.27 -2.76
N LEU A 35 16.24 -2.37 -3.37
CA LEU A 35 15.04 -2.40 -4.18
C LEU A 35 13.79 -2.06 -3.35
N PHE A 36 13.66 -2.68 -2.17
CA PHE A 36 12.54 -2.39 -1.28
C PHE A 36 12.56 -0.92 -0.82
N GLN A 37 13.72 -0.38 -0.46
CA GLN A 37 13.88 1.02 -0.09
C GLN A 37 13.38 1.97 -1.20
N ARG A 38 13.62 1.63 -2.47
CA ARG A 38 13.16 2.41 -3.63
C ARG A 38 11.64 2.36 -3.83
N CYS A 39 10.93 1.43 -3.18
CA CYS A 39 9.47 1.42 -3.15
C CYS A 39 8.89 2.46 -2.17
N ALA A 40 9.69 3.00 -1.24
CA ALA A 40 9.21 3.97 -0.25
C ALA A 40 8.39 5.15 -0.82
N PRO A 41 8.80 5.79 -1.94
CA PRO A 41 8.03 6.90 -2.52
C PRO A 41 6.61 6.52 -2.92
N ILE A 42 6.32 5.25 -3.20
CA ILE A 42 4.97 4.77 -3.56
C ILE A 42 4.02 5.00 -2.38
N TRP A 43 4.35 4.45 -1.21
CA TRP A 43 3.50 4.61 -0.01
C TRP A 43 3.47 6.06 0.49
N LEU A 44 4.57 6.81 0.38
CA LEU A 44 4.56 8.24 0.72
C LEU A 44 3.63 9.04 -0.20
N THR A 45 3.60 8.72 -1.49
CA THR A 45 2.65 9.31 -2.46
C THR A 45 1.22 8.94 -2.12
N PHE A 46 0.96 7.69 -1.71
CA PHE A 46 -0.37 7.26 -1.27
C PHE A 46 -0.82 8.06 -0.05
N SER A 47 0.06 8.23 0.95
CA SER A 47 -0.24 9.03 2.14
C SER A 47 -0.63 10.46 1.77
N ALA A 48 0.15 11.12 0.91
CA ALA A 48 -0.12 12.46 0.41
C ALA A 48 -1.46 12.53 -0.35
N ALA A 49 -1.72 11.58 -1.25
CA ALA A 49 -2.97 11.51 -1.99
C ALA A 49 -4.19 11.38 -1.06
N HIS A 50 -4.09 10.57 0.02
CA HIS A 50 -5.16 10.44 1.00
C HIS A 50 -5.39 11.74 1.77
N ALA A 51 -4.32 12.44 2.15
CA ALA A 51 -4.43 13.74 2.83
C ALA A 51 -5.09 14.80 1.93
N VAL A 52 -4.69 14.84 0.65
CA VAL A 52 -5.27 15.76 -0.34
C VAL A 52 -6.75 15.46 -0.57
N ALA A 53 -7.12 14.20 -0.78
CA ALA A 53 -8.51 13.78 -0.98
C ALA A 53 -9.36 14.08 0.26
N ALA A 54 -8.85 13.80 1.47
CA ALA A 54 -9.55 14.12 2.72
C ALA A 54 -9.79 15.62 2.89
N ARG A 55 -8.84 16.46 2.44
CA ARG A 55 -8.96 17.92 2.54
C ARG A 55 -9.90 18.52 1.48
N ARG A 56 -9.85 18.03 0.25
CA ARG A 56 -10.57 18.61 -0.90
C ARG A 56 -11.93 17.99 -1.14
N GLY A 57 -12.07 16.69 -0.88
CA GLY A 57 -13.30 15.93 -1.07
C GLY A 57 -13.81 15.86 -2.52
N ALA A 58 -13.01 16.20 -3.52
CA ALA A 58 -13.50 16.27 -4.90
C ALA A 58 -13.61 14.87 -5.53
N PRO A 59 -14.58 14.63 -6.45
CA PRO A 59 -14.77 13.34 -7.12
C PRO A 59 -13.50 12.76 -7.74
N ARG A 60 -12.68 13.61 -8.38
CA ARG A 60 -11.41 13.21 -9.00
C ARG A 60 -10.38 12.69 -7.99
N ASP A 61 -10.36 13.26 -6.79
CA ASP A 61 -9.39 12.84 -5.76
C ASP A 61 -9.79 11.45 -5.24
N TRP A 62 -11.09 11.18 -5.09
CA TRP A 62 -11.60 9.86 -4.74
C TRP A 62 -11.36 8.82 -5.84
N TRP A 63 -11.55 9.17 -7.12
CA TRP A 63 -11.20 8.27 -8.23
C TRP A 63 -9.69 7.96 -8.26
N ALA A 64 -8.84 8.94 -8.00
CA ALA A 64 -7.40 8.71 -7.89
C ALA A 64 -7.08 7.73 -6.76
N LEU A 65 -7.68 7.88 -5.57
CA LEU A 65 -7.49 6.92 -4.48
C LEU A 65 -8.02 5.52 -4.81
N ALA A 66 -9.15 5.42 -5.51
CA ALA A 66 -9.69 4.14 -5.95
C ALA A 66 -8.69 3.41 -6.86
N TRP A 67 -8.10 4.15 -7.80
CA TRP A 67 -7.07 3.62 -8.70
C TRP A 67 -5.81 3.18 -7.95
N LEU A 68 -5.26 4.02 -7.07
CA LEU A 68 -4.05 3.70 -6.30
C LEU A 68 -4.24 2.42 -5.45
N ARG A 69 -5.41 2.26 -4.82
CA ARG A 69 -5.73 1.04 -4.05
C ARG A 69 -5.95 -0.18 -4.95
N GLY A 70 -6.57 0.01 -6.11
CA GLY A 70 -6.70 -1.03 -7.12
C GLY A 70 -5.34 -1.54 -7.61
N THR A 71 -4.37 -0.66 -7.84
CA THR A 71 -3.02 -1.07 -8.22
C THR A 71 -2.28 -1.77 -7.08
N GLU A 72 -2.49 -1.37 -5.82
CA GLU A 72 -1.86 -2.02 -4.67
C GLU A 72 -2.40 -3.43 -4.44
N LEU A 73 -3.69 -3.68 -4.70
CA LEU A 73 -4.22 -5.05 -4.75
C LEU A 73 -3.43 -5.93 -5.73
N VAL A 74 -3.13 -5.42 -6.93
CA VAL A 74 -2.33 -6.16 -7.91
C VAL A 74 -0.92 -6.40 -7.38
N THR A 75 -0.30 -5.39 -6.76
CA THR A 75 0.99 -5.52 -6.08
C THR A 75 0.95 -6.60 -5.00
N ASP A 76 -0.06 -6.61 -4.13
CA ASP A 76 -0.23 -7.61 -3.06
C ASP A 76 -0.32 -9.03 -3.64
N VAL A 77 -1.05 -9.21 -4.75
CA VAL A 77 -1.13 -10.51 -5.45
C VAL A 77 0.24 -10.92 -5.97
N LEU A 78 0.99 -10.02 -6.60
CA LEU A 78 2.34 -10.31 -7.10
C LEU A 78 3.29 -10.68 -5.95
N TRP A 79 3.29 -9.91 -4.87
CA TRP A 79 4.14 -10.16 -3.70
C TRP A 79 3.74 -11.44 -2.94
N SER A 80 2.47 -11.85 -2.98
CA SER A 80 2.02 -13.09 -2.32
C SER A 80 2.68 -14.34 -2.89
N ARG A 81 3.15 -14.25 -4.15
CA ARG A 81 3.86 -15.31 -4.87
C ARG A 81 5.37 -15.30 -4.64
N SER A 82 5.90 -14.35 -3.88
CA SER A 82 7.32 -14.32 -3.53
C SER A 82 7.74 -15.60 -2.81
N GLU A 83 8.91 -16.13 -3.17
CA GLU A 83 9.55 -17.25 -2.49
C GLU A 83 10.28 -16.81 -1.20
N GLY A 84 10.46 -15.51 -1.01
CA GLY A 84 11.19 -14.94 0.13
C GLY A 84 10.44 -14.95 1.47
N TRP A 85 9.19 -15.43 1.51
CA TRP A 85 8.40 -15.55 2.73
C TRP A 85 8.91 -16.71 3.59
N SER A 86 9.45 -16.42 4.77
CA SER A 86 9.94 -17.44 5.70
C SER A 86 9.02 -17.67 6.90
N ARG A 87 8.21 -16.66 7.27
CA ARG A 87 7.34 -16.74 8.46
C ARG A 87 5.97 -17.34 8.11
N PRO A 88 5.51 -18.39 8.83
CA PRO A 88 4.13 -18.86 8.72
C PRO A 88 3.14 -17.73 9.02
N GLY A 89 2.11 -17.54 8.19
CA GLY A 89 1.15 -16.45 8.37
C GLY A 89 1.41 -15.20 7.52
N ALA A 90 2.66 -14.95 7.09
CA ALA A 90 3.02 -13.71 6.39
C ALA A 90 2.31 -13.58 5.03
N ARG A 91 2.21 -14.70 4.30
CA ARG A 91 1.46 -14.74 3.04
C ARG A 91 -0.03 -14.48 3.26
N GLN A 92 -0.64 -15.02 4.32
CA GLN A 92 -2.05 -14.75 4.64
C GLN A 92 -2.30 -13.27 4.99
N MET A 93 -1.35 -12.62 5.68
CA MET A 93 -1.43 -11.18 5.96
C MET A 93 -1.45 -10.35 4.67
N LEU A 94 -0.70 -10.77 3.65
CA LEU A 94 -0.71 -10.08 2.36
C LEU A 94 -2.02 -10.29 1.58
N TRP A 95 -2.64 -11.48 1.67
CA TRP A 95 -3.99 -11.69 1.14
C TRP A 95 -5.02 -10.80 1.84
N LEU A 96 -4.91 -10.63 3.16
CA LEU A 96 -5.75 -9.71 3.92
C LEU A 96 -5.52 -8.25 3.47
N ALA A 97 -4.26 -7.85 3.27
CA ALA A 97 -3.93 -6.53 2.73
C ALA A 97 -4.58 -6.30 1.36
N GLY A 98 -4.52 -7.30 0.47
CA GLY A 98 -5.20 -7.26 -0.82
C GLY A 98 -6.71 -7.09 -0.70
N ALA A 99 -7.36 -7.85 0.18
CA ALA A 99 -8.79 -7.70 0.44
C ALA A 99 -9.16 -6.31 0.97
N VAL A 100 -8.33 -5.73 1.84
CA VAL A 100 -8.50 -4.35 2.33
C VAL A 100 -8.33 -3.35 1.20
N ASN A 101 -7.32 -3.51 0.34
CA ASN A 101 -7.10 -2.64 -0.82
C ASN A 101 -8.28 -2.70 -1.80
N LEU A 102 -8.84 -3.89 -2.05
CA LEU A 102 -10.06 -4.05 -2.85
C LEU A 102 -11.26 -3.31 -2.25
N ALA A 103 -11.50 -3.47 -0.94
CA ALA A 103 -12.58 -2.80 -0.25
C ALA A 103 -12.42 -1.28 -0.28
N LEU A 104 -11.20 -0.77 -0.06
CA LEU A 104 -10.89 0.66 -0.16
C LEU A 104 -11.11 1.19 -1.58
N ALA A 105 -10.67 0.46 -2.60
CA ALA A 105 -10.88 0.85 -3.99
C ALA A 105 -12.38 1.02 -4.32
N ALA A 106 -13.20 0.05 -3.91
CA ALA A 106 -14.65 0.11 -4.08
C ALA A 106 -15.29 1.27 -3.29
N CYS A 107 -14.87 1.47 -2.04
CA CYS A 107 -15.33 2.57 -1.19
C CYS A 107 -15.03 3.95 -1.80
N PHE A 108 -13.80 4.16 -2.27
CA PHE A 108 -13.41 5.42 -2.90
C PHE A 108 -14.12 5.64 -4.24
N GLY A 109 -14.30 4.61 -5.06
CA GLY A 109 -15.12 4.70 -6.27
C GLY A 109 -16.56 5.13 -5.96
N ARG A 110 -17.15 4.57 -4.90
CA ARG A 110 -18.49 4.98 -4.43
C ARG A 110 -18.52 6.43 -3.93
N LEU A 111 -17.51 6.88 -3.19
CA LEU A 111 -17.39 8.28 -2.75
C LEU A 111 -17.25 9.24 -3.92
N ALA A 112 -16.50 8.85 -4.95
CA ALA A 112 -16.34 9.63 -6.17
C ALA A 112 -17.70 9.85 -6.87
N ILE A 113 -18.47 8.78 -7.07
CA ILE A 113 -19.80 8.83 -7.68
C ILE A 113 -20.75 9.73 -6.87
N ARG A 114 -20.79 9.56 -5.54
CA ARG A 114 -21.68 10.36 -4.68
C ARG A 114 -21.31 11.83 -4.62
N SER A 115 -20.01 12.14 -4.68
CA SER A 115 -19.53 13.52 -4.62
C SER A 115 -19.73 14.28 -5.93
N GLY A 116 -19.84 13.57 -7.06
CA GLY A 116 -20.10 14.18 -8.38
C GLY A 116 -21.59 14.35 -8.70
N ALA A 117 -22.47 13.73 -7.92
CA ALA A 117 -23.92 13.90 -8.01
C ALA A 117 -24.45 15.07 -7.16
N ARG A 118 -23.56 15.80 -6.46
CA ARG A 118 -23.84 17.03 -5.71
C ARG A 118 -23.30 18.23 -6.48
#